data_AF-A0A959Y6A6-F1
#
_entry.id   AF-A0A959Y6A6-F1
#
_cell.length_a   1.000
_cell.length_b   1.000
_cell.length_c   1.000
_cell.angle_alpha   90.00
_cell.angle_beta   90.00
_cell.angle_gamma   90.00
#
_symmetry.space_group_name_H-M   'P 1'
#
loop_
_entity.id
_entity.type
_entity.pdbx_description
1 polymer ?
#
loop_
_entity_poly.entity_id
_entity_poly.type
_entity_poly.pdbx_seq_one_letter_code
_entity_poly.pdbx_strand_id
1 'polypeptide(L)' 'DTVNTASRMESSGDVGQVNISEATYALVKEQAGLAFTPRGKVQAKGKGELEMYFVNDRA' A
#
# COMPACT_ATOMS: atom_id res chain seq x y z
N ASP A 1 -8.93 5.91 -12.83
CA ASP A 1 -9.31 5.40 -11.49
C ASP A 1 -8.15 5.38 -10.50
N THR A 2 -6.93 5.03 -10.95
CA THR A 2 -5.71 4.92 -10.14
C THR A 2 -5.47 6.08 -9.17
N VAL A 3 -5.60 7.33 -9.63
CA VAL A 3 -5.39 8.52 -8.78
C VAL A 3 -6.45 8.67 -7.67
N ASN A 4 -7.69 8.29 -7.94
CA ASN A 4 -8.75 8.32 -6.93
C ASN A 4 -8.53 7.21 -5.90
N THR A 5 -8.16 6.01 -6.35
CA THR A 5 -7.82 4.91 -5.45
C THR A 5 -6.65 5.29 -4.55
N ALA A 6 -5.56 5.86 -5.11
CA ALA A 6 -4.41 6.32 -4.32
C ALA A 6 -4.81 7.34 -3.24
N SER A 7 -5.60 8.35 -3.59
CA SER A 7 -6.08 9.36 -2.62
C SER A 7 -6.97 8.74 -1.52
N ARG A 8 -7.78 7.73 -1.85
CA ARG A 8 -8.60 7.02 -0.84
C ARG A 8 -7.75 6.12 0.06
N MET A 9 -6.69 5.52 -0.48
CA MET A 9 -5.76 4.69 0.29
C MET A 9 -4.90 5.51 1.26
N GLU A 10 -4.56 6.75 0.91
CA GLU A 10 -3.84 7.66 1.78
C GLU A 10 -4.64 7.98 3.04
N SER A 11 -5.97 8.13 2.91
CA SER A 11 -6.86 8.37 4.07
C SER A 11 -6.89 7.24 5.09
N SER A 12 -6.41 6.04 4.73
CA SER A 12 -6.24 4.88 5.62
C SER A 12 -4.76 4.53 5.85
N GLY A 13 -3.84 5.44 5.53
CA GLY A 13 -2.41 5.31 5.81
C GLY A 13 -2.06 5.67 7.25
N ASP A 14 -0.87 5.26 7.68
CA ASP A 14 -0.33 5.58 8.99
C ASP A 14 0.79 6.61 8.86
N VAL A 15 0.91 7.51 9.83
CA VAL A 15 1.93 8.56 9.83
C VAL A 15 3.33 7.94 9.82
N GLY A 16 4.19 8.44 8.93
CA GLY A 16 5.57 7.95 8.80
C GLY A 16 5.70 6.57 8.15
N GLN A 17 4.64 6.06 7.52
CA GLN A 17 4.67 4.84 6.72
C GLN A 17 4.33 5.13 5.26
N VAL A 18 4.94 4.38 4.34
CA VAL A 18 4.56 4.43 2.92
C VAL A 18 3.60 3.29 2.63
N ASN A 19 2.33 3.63 2.37
CA ASN A 19 1.27 2.68 2.08
C ASN A 19 1.16 2.42 0.57
N ILE A 20 1.16 1.15 0.16
CA ILE A 20 1.05 0.74 -1.24
C ILE A 20 -0.05 -0.30 -1.45
N SER A 21 -0.60 -0.34 -2.67
CA SER A 21 -1.61 -1.33 -3.06
C SER A 21 -0.98 -2.68 -3.40
N GLU A 22 -1.78 -3.74 -3.40
CA GLU A 22 -1.38 -5.05 -3.94
C GLU A 22 -0.82 -4.96 -5.37
N ALA A 23 -1.47 -4.16 -6.23
CA ALA A 23 -1.00 -3.97 -7.60
C ALA A 23 0.42 -3.36 -7.65
N THR A 24 0.70 -2.39 -6.77
CA THR A 24 2.05 -1.82 -6.63
C THR A 24 3.01 -2.84 -6.06
N TYR A 25 2.64 -3.55 -4.99
CA TYR A 25 3.44 -4.60 -4.38
C TYR A 25 3.85 -5.68 -5.39
N ALA A 26 2.92 -6.15 -6.22
CA ALA A 26 3.20 -7.17 -7.24
C ALA A 26 4.30 -6.75 -8.22
N LEU A 27 4.47 -5.46 -8.48
CA LEU A 27 5.49 -4.91 -9.37
C LEU A 27 6.85 -4.74 -8.71
N VAL A 28 6.91 -4.50 -7.39
CA VAL A 28 8.14 -4.11 -6.69
C VAL A 28 8.60 -5.11 -5.62
N LYS A 29 7.84 -6.18 -5.34
CA LYS A 29 8.16 -7.16 -4.29
C LYS A 29 9.53 -7.84 -4.43
N GLU A 30 10.07 -7.87 -5.65
CA GLU A 30 11.37 -8.47 -5.98
C GLU A 30 12.51 -7.45 -6.02
N GLN A 31 12.21 -6.16 -5.82
CA GLN A 31 13.21 -5.10 -5.83
C GLN A 31 14.12 -5.24 -4.60
N ALA A 32 15.42 -5.37 -4.88
CA ALA A 32 16.45 -5.38 -3.85
C ALA A 32 16.42 -4.07 -3.06
N GLY A 33 16.54 -4.16 -1.73
CA GLY A 33 16.53 -3.01 -0.84
C GLY A 33 15.16 -2.60 -0.29
N LEU A 34 14.06 -3.30 -0.64
CA LEU A 34 12.73 -3.02 -0.07
C LEU A 34 12.21 -4.14 0.84
N ALA A 35 11.63 -3.75 1.97
CA ALA A 35 10.89 -4.61 2.89
C ALA A 35 9.40 -4.25 2.84
N PHE A 36 8.56 -5.28 2.89
CA PHE A 36 7.12 -5.12 2.81
C PHE A 36 6.44 -5.76 4.02
N THR A 37 5.49 -5.05 4.61
CA THR A 37 4.67 -5.54 5.72
C THR A 37 3.21 -5.61 5.26
N PRO A 38 2.59 -6.81 5.21
CA PRO A 38 1.19 -6.93 4.81
C PRO A 38 0.29 -6.28 5.86
N ARG A 39 -0.65 -5.47 5.41
CA ARG A 39 -1.72 -4.89 6.25
C ARG A 39 -3.02 -5.70 6.15
N GLY A 40 -3.11 -6.56 5.15
CA GLY A 40 -4.36 -7.24 4.79
C GLY A 40 -5.38 -6.27 4.19
N LYS A 41 -6.64 -6.66 4.27
CA LYS A 41 -7.78 -5.93 3.71
C LYS A 41 -8.07 -4.69 4.54
N VAL A 42 -7.83 -3.53 3.95
CA VAL A 42 -8.09 -2.23 4.58
C VAL A 42 -9.23 -1.55 3.83
N GLN A 43 -10.21 -1.05 4.58
CA GLN A 43 -11.36 -0.33 4.01
C GLN A 43 -10.90 1.01 3.41
N ALA A 44 -10.98 1.13 2.09
CA ALA A 44 -10.79 2.38 1.37
C ALA A 44 -12.16 3.00 1.04
N LYS A 45 -12.33 4.28 1.39
CA LYS A 45 -13.61 4.99 1.23
C LYS A 45 -14.10 4.96 -0.24
N GLY A 46 -15.25 4.34 -0.46
CA GLY A 46 -15.87 4.21 -1.79
C GLY A 46 -15.23 3.16 -2.71
N LYS A 47 -14.28 2.36 -2.19
CA LYS A 47 -13.64 1.25 -2.92
C LYS A 47 -13.84 -0.11 -2.25
N GLY A 48 -14.31 -0.12 -1.01
CA GLY A 48 -14.43 -1.36 -0.22
C GLY A 48 -13.09 -1.73 0.39
N GLU A 49 -12.92 -3.02 0.65
CA GLU A 49 -11.67 -3.57 1.17
C GLU A 49 -10.63 -3.74 0.05
N LEU A 50 -9.43 -3.19 0.28
CA LEU A 50 -8.29 -3.34 -0.62
C LEU A 50 -7.13 -3.98 0.14
N GLU A 51 -6.42 -4.89 -0.51
CA GLU A 51 -5.17 -5.41 0.03
C GLU A 51 -4.07 -4.35 -0.04
N MET A 52 -3.43 -4.11 1.11
CA MET A 52 -2.43 -3.06 1.27
C MET A 52 -1.17 -3.58 1.97
N TYR A 53 -0.07 -2.87 1.73
CA TYR A 53 1.24 -3.15 2.30
C TYR A 53 1.89 -1.85 2.75
N PHE A 54 2.66 -1.91 3.83
CA PHE A 54 3.68 -0.89 4.06
C PHE A 54 4.97 -1.29 3.36
N VAL A 55 5.69 -0.30 2.82
CA VAL A 55 7.02 -0.47 2.25
C VAL A 55 8.02 0.40 3.01
N ASN A 56 9.19 -0.17 3.29
CA ASN A 56 10.33 0.51 3.91
C ASN A 56 11.62 0.01 3.26
N ASP A 57 12.73 0.71 3.48
CA ASP A 57 14.05 0.23 3.06
C ASP A 57 14.47 -0.99 3.90
N ARG A 58 15.10 -1.97 3.25
CA ARG A 58 15.90 -3.01 3.94
C ARG A 58 17.25 -2.41 4.26
N ALA A 59 17.46 -2.08 5.53
CA ALA A 59 18.80 -1.85 6.08
C ALA A 59 19.62 -3.14 6.07
#